data_AF-V6ITW5-F1
#
_entry.id   AF-V6ITW5-F1
#
_cell.length_a   1.000
_cell.length_b   1.000
_cell.length_c   1.000
_cell.angle_alpha   90.00
_cell.angle_beta   90.00
_cell.angle_gamma   90.00
#
_symmetry.space_group_name_H-M   'P 1'
#
loop_
_entity.id
_entity.type
_entity.pdbx_description
1 polymer ?
#
loop_
_entity_poly.entity_id
_entity_poly.type
_entity_poly.pdbx_seq_one_letter_code
_entity_poly.pdbx_strand_id
1 'polypeptide(L)'
;MKADKRTAKAIELLNWIEGKCDPSQHQPLIDLFHDYKRQLNTNDNKTTILAHFTSDLSACILENHLKAPKEISDLIQAFSKLIHKDLSIQLTEWLL
;
A
#
# COMPACT_ATOMS: atom_id res chain seq x y z
N MET A 1 -20.44 -9.54 3.58
CA MET A 1 -18.96 -9.64 3.69
C MET A 1 -18.48 -8.57 4.64
N LYS A 2 -17.83 -8.93 5.76
CA LYS A 2 -17.13 -7.94 6.59
C LYS A 2 -15.93 -7.46 5.76
N ALA A 3 -15.83 -6.16 5.51
CA ALA A 3 -14.62 -5.60 4.91
C ALA A 3 -13.42 -6.01 5.78
N ASP A 4 -12.39 -6.60 5.16
CA ASP A 4 -11.15 -6.93 5.87
C ASP A 4 -10.61 -5.60 6.44
N LYS A 5 -10.47 -5.54 7.77
CA LYS A 5 -10.01 -4.32 8.47
C LYS A 5 -8.66 -3.83 7.95
N ARG A 6 -7.83 -4.73 7.42
CA ARG A 6 -6.53 -4.39 6.79
C ARG A 6 -6.75 -3.68 5.47
N THR A 7 -7.66 -4.17 4.65
CA THR A 7 -8.02 -3.55 3.37
C THR A 7 -8.60 -2.16 3.56
N ALA A 8 -9.51 -2.00 4.52
CA ALA A 8 -10.07 -0.69 4.85
C ALA A 8 -8.96 0.29 5.28
N LYS A 9 -8.02 -0.16 6.11
CA LYS A 9 -6.91 0.66 6.59
C LYS A 9 -5.89 0.97 5.48
N ALA A 10 -5.62 0.03 4.58
CA ALA A 10 -4.76 0.26 3.42
C ALA A 10 -5.39 1.32 2.50
N ILE A 11 -6.69 1.23 2.21
CA ILE A 11 -7.40 2.23 1.40
C ILE A 11 -7.39 3.61 2.07
N GLU A 12 -7.56 3.67 3.40
CA GLU A 12 -7.48 4.93 4.16
C GLU A 12 -6.09 5.58 4.03
N LEU A 13 -5.02 4.79 4.17
CA LEU A 13 -3.65 5.27 4.00
C LEU A 13 -3.38 5.75 2.57
N LEU A 14 -3.90 5.05 1.56
CA LEU A 14 -3.78 5.44 0.16
C LEU A 14 -4.49 6.77 -0.13
N ASN A 15 -5.70 6.96 0.40
CA ASN A 15 -6.41 8.24 0.26
C ASN A 15 -5.69 9.39 1.00
N TRP A 16 -5.10 9.11 2.16
CA TRP A 16 -4.35 10.10 2.92
C TRP A 16 -3.11 10.59 2.15
N ILE A 17 -2.32 9.68 1.59
CA ILE A 17 -1.10 10.06 0.83
C ILE A 17 -1.44 10.71 -0.51
N GLU A 18 -2.51 10.28 -1.17
CA GLU A 18 -3.00 10.90 -2.40
C GLU A 18 -3.32 12.37 -2.17
N GLY A 19 -3.95 12.72 -1.04
CA GLY A 19 -4.19 14.11 -0.64
C GLY A 19 -2.93 14.92 -0.32
N LYS A 20 -1.74 14.30 -0.26
CA LYS A 20 -0.44 14.96 -0.12
C LYS A 20 0.32 15.05 -1.44
N CYS A 21 -0.14 14.36 -2.47
CA CYS A 21 0.47 14.39 -3.79
C CYS A 21 -0.03 15.62 -4.57
N ASP A 22 0.90 16.34 -5.20
CA ASP A 22 0.59 17.32 -6.24
C ASP A 22 0.27 16.58 -7.55
N PRO A 23 -0.96 16.67 -8.10
CA PRO A 23 -1.32 15.96 -9.34
C PRO A 23 -0.46 16.34 -10.55
N SER A 24 0.05 17.57 -10.61
CA SER A 24 0.89 18.02 -11.73
C SER A 24 2.29 17.38 -11.70
N GLN A 25 2.75 16.93 -10.54
CA GLN A 25 4.08 16.36 -10.33
C GLN A 25 4.04 14.85 -10.04
N HIS A 26 2.94 14.34 -9.51
CA HIS A 26 2.84 12.98 -8.97
C HIS A 26 1.72 12.16 -9.60
N GLN A 27 1.23 12.54 -10.79
CA GLN A 27 0.19 11.78 -11.48
C GLN A 27 0.47 10.26 -11.56
N PRO A 28 1.71 9.80 -11.86
CA PRO A 28 1.99 8.35 -11.90
C PRO A 28 1.80 7.66 -10.54
N LEU A 29 2.07 8.36 -9.43
CA LEU A 29 1.81 7.83 -8.09
C LEU A 29 0.32 7.77 -7.78
N ILE A 30 -0.43 8.81 -8.17
CA ILE A 30 -1.88 8.86 -7.99
C ILE A 30 -2.54 7.73 -8.78
N ASP A 31 -2.11 7.49 -10.02
CA ASP A 31 -2.61 6.40 -10.86
C ASP A 31 -2.31 5.03 -10.23
N LEU A 32 -1.10 4.85 -9.68
CA LEU A 32 -0.74 3.64 -8.94
C LEU A 32 -1.64 3.44 -7.71
N PHE A 33 -1.92 4.49 -6.93
CA PHE A 33 -2.80 4.41 -5.76
C PHE A 33 -4.23 4.05 -6.15
N HIS A 34 -4.74 4.58 -7.27
CA HIS A 34 -6.05 4.21 -7.80
C HIS A 34 -6.12 2.75 -8.22
N ASP A 35 -5.11 2.26 -8.93
CA ASP A 35 -5.07 0.87 -9.34
C ASP A 35 -5.04 -0.06 -8.12
N TYR A 36 -4.22 0.26 -7.12
CA TYR A 36 -4.16 -0.51 -5.88
C TYR A 36 -5.47 -0.50 -5.10
N LYS A 37 -6.14 0.66 -4.98
CA LYS A 37 -7.47 0.76 -4.35
C LYS A 37 -8.50 -0.12 -5.08
N ARG A 38 -8.47 -0.13 -6.41
CA ARG A 38 -9.33 -0.99 -7.22
C ARG A 38 -9.04 -2.47 -6.95
N GLN A 39 -7.78 -2.89 -7.06
CA GLN A 39 -7.35 -4.27 -6.82
C GLN A 39 -7.73 -4.75 -5.41
N LEU A 40 -7.55 -3.91 -4.39
CA LEU A 40 -7.93 -4.22 -3.00
C LEU A 40 -9.43 -4.43 -2.81
N ASN A 41 -10.27 -3.79 -3.62
CA ASN A 41 -11.72 -3.93 -3.58
C ASN A 41 -12.24 -5.13 -4.40
N THR A 42 -11.54 -5.51 -5.48
CA THR A 42 -12.02 -6.52 -6.43
C THR A 42 -11.38 -7.89 -6.27
N ASN A 43 -10.14 -7.98 -5.75
CA ASN A 43 -9.42 -9.25 -5.66
C ASN A 43 -9.57 -9.93 -4.29
N ASP A 44 -9.58 -11.26 -4.31
CA ASP A 44 -9.59 -12.07 -3.08
C ASP A 44 -8.21 -12.16 -2.43
N ASN A 45 -7.13 -12.12 -3.23
CA ASN A 45 -5.76 -12.22 -2.74
C ASN A 45 -5.16 -10.87 -2.30
N LYS A 46 -5.80 -10.25 -1.31
CA LYS A 46 -5.46 -8.90 -0.81
C LYS A 46 -4.08 -8.86 -0.13
N THR A 47 -3.63 -9.96 0.46
CA THR A 47 -2.30 -10.07 1.10
C THR A 47 -1.18 -9.93 0.08
N THR A 48 -1.30 -10.60 -1.07
CA THR A 48 -0.29 -10.50 -2.14
C THR A 48 -0.25 -9.07 -2.68
N ILE A 49 -1.40 -8.46 -2.92
CA ILE A 49 -1.46 -7.05 -3.35
C ILE A 49 -0.70 -6.17 -2.35
N LEU A 50 -1.01 -6.22 -1.05
CA LEU A 50 -0.31 -5.42 -0.05
C LEU A 50 1.20 -5.68 -0.01
N ALA A 51 1.64 -6.92 -0.19
CA ALA A 51 3.06 -7.27 -0.19
C ALA A 51 3.84 -6.68 -1.37
N HIS A 52 3.21 -6.56 -2.54
CA HIS A 52 3.85 -6.03 -3.74
C HIS A 52 3.85 -4.48 -3.79
N PHE A 53 2.95 -3.83 -3.05
CA PHE A 53 2.75 -2.38 -3.10
C PHE A 53 4.02 -1.56 -2.90
N THR A 54 4.84 -1.90 -1.90
CA THR A 54 6.05 -1.13 -1.58
C THR A 54 7.11 -1.25 -2.69
N SER A 55 7.15 -2.38 -3.40
CA SER A 55 8.01 -2.59 -4.55
C SER A 55 7.54 -1.76 -5.74
N ASP A 56 6.26 -1.84 -6.08
CA ASP A 56 5.67 -1.10 -7.20
C ASP A 56 5.75 0.41 -6.99
N LEU A 57 5.57 0.86 -5.74
CA LEU A 57 5.74 2.25 -5.35
C LEU A 57 7.17 2.75 -5.60
N SER A 58 8.15 1.96 -5.20
CA SER A 58 9.57 2.29 -5.38
C SER A 58 9.94 2.33 -6.86
N ALA A 59 9.46 1.36 -7.65
CA ALA A 59 9.65 1.33 -9.10
C ALA A 59 9.03 2.57 -9.76
N CYS A 60 7.79 2.92 -9.42
CA CYS A 60 7.10 4.09 -9.97
C CYS A 60 7.88 5.40 -9.73
N ILE A 61 8.43 5.59 -8.53
CA ILE A 61 9.24 6.76 -8.19
C ILE A 61 10.52 6.82 -9.03
N LEU A 62 11.21 5.69 -9.17
CA LEU A 62 12.47 5.61 -9.91
C LEU A 62 12.27 5.79 -11.41
N GLU A 63 11.31 5.10 -12.00
CA GLU A 63 11.03 5.13 -13.44
C GLU A 63 10.55 6.49 -13.93
N ASN A 64 9.78 7.20 -13.10
CA ASN A 64 9.24 8.52 -13.44
C ASN A 64 10.08 9.67 -12.88
N HIS A 65 11.24 9.39 -12.29
CA HIS A 65 12.13 10.39 -11.66
C HIS A 65 11.41 11.34 -10.69
N LEU A 66 10.45 10.80 -9.93
CA LEU A 66 9.56 11.60 -9.09
C LEU A 66 10.27 12.05 -7.82
N LYS A 67 10.03 13.31 -7.44
CA LYS A 67 10.39 13.78 -6.11
C LYS A 67 9.32 13.33 -5.11
N ALA A 68 9.47 12.12 -4.58
CA ALA A 68 8.52 11.54 -3.64
C ALA A 68 8.23 12.48 -2.45
N PRO A 69 6.95 12.68 -2.07
CA PRO A 69 6.58 13.33 -0.82
C PRO A 69 7.26 12.65 0.37
N LYS A 70 7.65 13.41 1.40
CA LYS A 70 8.28 12.85 2.61
C LYS A 70 7.39 11.80 3.29
N GLU A 71 6.07 11.96 3.15
CA GLU A 71 5.02 11.11 3.66
C GLU A 71 4.98 9.72 3.00
N ILE A 72 5.68 9.52 1.88
CA ILE A 72 5.84 8.20 1.25
C ILE A 72 6.60 7.24 2.17
N SER A 73 7.60 7.73 2.91
CA SER A 73 8.32 6.92 3.90
C SER A 73 7.39 6.45 5.02
N ASP A 74 6.47 7.31 5.47
CA ASP A 74 5.47 6.98 6.48
C ASP A 74 4.48 5.93 5.94
N LEU A 75 4.10 6.06 4.66
CA LEU A 75 3.24 5.10 3.97
C LEU A 75 3.88 3.71 3.93
N ILE A 76 5.15 3.61 3.52
CA ILE A 76 5.89 2.34 3.46
C ILE A 76 5.94 1.69 4.85
N GLN A 77 6.23 2.47 5.89
CA GLN A 77 6.26 1.95 7.26
C GLN A 77 4.87 1.47 7.73
N ALA A 78 3.81 2.20 7.39
CA ALA A 78 2.44 1.82 7.73
C ALA A 78 2.01 0.54 7.00
N PHE A 79 2.35 0.39 5.73
CA PHE A 79 2.09 -0.82 4.94
C PHE A 79 2.87 -2.02 5.46
N SER A 80 4.15 -1.84 5.79
CA SER A 80 4.96 -2.90 6.43
C SER A 80 4.29 -3.41 7.71
N LYS A 81 3.78 -2.53 8.58
CA LYS A 81 3.03 -2.92 9.78
C LYS A 81 1.72 -3.66 9.47
N LEU A 82 1.04 -3.33 8.37
CA LEU A 82 -0.18 -4.03 7.94
C LEU A 82 0.10 -5.45 7.44
N ILE A 83 1.25 -5.67 6.82
CA ILE A 83 1.68 -6.98 6.29
C ILE A 83 2.27 -7.85 7.42
N HIS A 84 3.18 -7.31 8.24
CA HIS A 84 3.90 -8.08 9.26
C HIS A 84 3.08 -8.40 10.51
N LYS A 85 1.92 -7.77 10.73
CA LYS A 85 1.02 -8.16 11.83
C LYS A 85 0.48 -9.60 11.66
N ASP A 86 0.57 -10.16 10.46
CA ASP A 86 0.21 -11.54 10.14
C ASP A 86 1.39 -12.52 10.32
N LEU A 87 2.63 -12.08 10.08
CA LEU A 87 3.83 -12.91 10.25
C LEU A 87 4.09 -13.30 11.71
N SER A 88 3.74 -12.44 12.68
CA SER A 88 3.84 -12.80 14.10
C SER A 88 2.81 -13.86 14.52
N ILE A 89 1.69 -13.99 13.80
CA ILE A 89 0.65 -14.97 14.09
C ILE A 89 0.97 -16.29 13.36
N GLN A 90 1.41 -16.22 12.09
CA GLN A 90 1.80 -17.40 11.32
C GLN A 90 3.08 -18.07 11.86
N LEU A 91 4.04 -17.31 12.39
CA LEU A 91 5.24 -17.91 13.01
C LEU A 91 4.93 -18.63 14.33
N THR A 92 3.93 -18.19 15.10
CA THR A 92 3.51 -18.91 16.32
C THR A 92 2.71 -20.18 16.03
N GLU A 93 2.00 -20.27 14.91
CA GLU A 93 1.29 -21.51 14.51
C GLU A 93 2.22 -22.55 13.88
N TRP A 94 3.40 -22.17 13.40
CA TRP A 94 4.43 -23.12 12.91
C TRP A 94 5.37 -23.64 14.01
N LEU A 95 5.32 -23.05 15.21
CA LEU A 95 6.16 -23.40 16.37
C LEU A 95 5.38 -24.11 17.49
N LEU A 96 4.14 -24.55 17.23
CA LEU A 96 3.32 -25.37 18.13
C LEU A 96 3.04 -26.76 17.54
#